data_AF-A0A1V5PZR3-F1
#
_entry.id   AF-A0A1V5PZR3-F1
#
_cell.length_a   1.000
_cell.length_b   1.000
_cell.length_c   1.000
_cell.angle_alpha   90.00
_cell.angle_beta   90.00
_cell.angle_gamma   90.00
#
_symmetry.space_group_name_H-M   'P 1'
#
loop_
_entity.id
_entity.type
_entity.pdbx_description
1 polymer ?
#
loop_
_entity_poly.entity_id
_entity_poly.type
_entity_poly.pdbx_seq_one_letter_code
_entity_poly.pdbx_strand_id
1 'polypeptide(L)'
;MVKRNLSIFFVSMLVLLSLVFIVSCAVSEIKLDQVKEALVKGEPEVISVVTCKNVDSNHAPIDITDSFPAGTNSIYISVQFKNFTISDHLSVIWTYLDTKKELSAQSFTPSLDGSGYHSFNIKIASEFPIGKYSAELKFNGEVYKTLEFTVGQ
;
A
#
# COMPACT_ATOMS: atom_id res chain seq x y z
N MET A 1 25.32 -77.70 -0.60
CA MET A 1 26.12 -76.46 -0.63
C MET A 1 25.21 -75.32 -1.09
N VAL A 2 24.65 -74.57 -0.13
CA VAL A 2 23.56 -73.60 -0.36
C VAL A 2 24.17 -72.21 -0.55
N LYS A 3 24.07 -71.62 -1.76
CA LYS A 3 24.41 -70.22 -2.00
C LYS A 3 23.23 -69.35 -1.54
N ARG A 4 23.45 -68.58 -0.48
CA ARG A 4 22.48 -67.66 0.13
C ARG A 4 22.27 -66.40 -0.73
N ASN A 5 21.00 -66.02 -0.80
CA ASN A 5 20.41 -64.83 -1.41
C ASN A 5 21.15 -63.52 -1.08
N LEU A 6 21.58 -62.79 -2.11
CA LEU A 6 22.11 -61.42 -2.01
C LEU A 6 21.32 -60.39 -2.85
N SER A 7 20.29 -60.81 -3.59
CA SER A 7 19.58 -59.93 -4.54
C SER A 7 18.30 -59.28 -4.03
N ILE A 8 17.86 -59.53 -2.80
CA ILE A 8 16.54 -59.05 -2.31
C ILE A 8 16.65 -57.70 -1.55
N PHE A 9 17.83 -57.30 -1.09
CA PHE A 9 17.99 -56.02 -0.37
C PHE A 9 18.08 -54.78 -1.27
N PHE A 10 18.42 -54.93 -2.56
CA PHE A 10 18.62 -53.78 -3.44
C PHE A 10 17.34 -53.21 -4.07
N VAL A 11 16.25 -53.98 -4.11
CA VAL A 11 15.00 -53.52 -4.76
C VAL A 11 14.10 -52.74 -3.79
N SER A 12 14.24 -52.96 -2.48
CA SER A 12 13.42 -52.26 -1.46
C SER A 12 13.97 -50.88 -1.05
N MET A 13 15.23 -50.57 -1.37
CA MET A 13 15.86 -49.27 -1.06
C MET A 13 15.89 -48.31 -2.26
N LEU A 14 15.20 -48.65 -3.36
CA LEU A 14 15.09 -47.78 -4.54
C LEU A 14 13.71 -47.10 -4.66
N VAL A 15 12.71 -47.54 -3.89
CA VAL A 15 11.33 -47.01 -3.95
C VAL A 15 11.04 -45.97 -2.85
N LEU A 16 11.93 -45.83 -1.86
CA LEU A 16 11.78 -44.86 -0.77
C LEU A 16 12.52 -43.54 -0.99
N LEU A 17 13.29 -43.41 -2.08
CA LEU A 17 13.99 -42.17 -2.44
C LEU A 17 13.27 -41.35 -3.53
N SER A 18 11.96 -41.56 -3.71
CA SER A 18 11.12 -40.79 -4.66
C SER A 18 10.06 -39.93 -3.97
N LEU A 19 10.01 -39.90 -2.62
CA LEU A 19 9.04 -39.14 -1.83
C LEU A 19 9.60 -37.89 -1.15
N VAL A 20 10.66 -37.31 -1.74
CA VAL A 20 11.14 -35.96 -1.37
C VAL A 20 11.14 -35.07 -2.63
N PHE A 21 10.05 -35.08 -3.38
CA PHE A 21 9.67 -33.91 -4.17
C PHE A 21 8.93 -32.97 -3.23
N ILE A 22 9.70 -32.31 -2.37
CA ILE A 22 9.22 -31.18 -1.59
C ILE A 22 8.77 -30.15 -2.63
N VAL A 23 7.50 -29.77 -2.48
CA VAL A 23 6.86 -28.62 -3.09
C VAL A 23 7.91 -27.52 -3.27
N SER A 24 8.36 -27.33 -4.52
CA SER A 24 9.06 -26.11 -4.90
C SER A 24 8.00 -25.01 -4.89
N CYS A 25 7.65 -24.55 -3.69
CA CYS A 25 7.36 -23.14 -3.55
C CYS A 25 8.60 -22.47 -4.11
N ALA A 26 8.43 -21.76 -5.21
CA ALA A 26 9.43 -20.82 -5.68
C ALA A 26 9.71 -19.84 -4.54
N VAL A 27 10.62 -20.22 -3.64
CA VAL A 27 11.35 -19.30 -2.80
C VAL A 27 12.24 -18.61 -3.80
N SER A 28 11.75 -17.51 -4.32
CA SER A 28 12.55 -16.57 -5.09
C SER A 28 13.79 -16.26 -4.25
N GLU A 29 14.96 -16.60 -4.78
CA GLU A 29 16.23 -16.15 -4.23
C GLU A 29 16.23 -14.63 -4.29
N ILE A 30 15.87 -13.96 -3.19
CA ILE A 30 16.08 -12.53 -3.06
C ILE A 30 17.60 -12.36 -3.10
N LYS A 31 18.10 -11.77 -4.19
CA LYS A 31 19.54 -11.56 -4.38
C LYS A 31 20.03 -10.71 -3.21
N LEU A 32 20.96 -11.27 -2.42
CA LEU A 32 21.49 -10.67 -1.21
C LEU A 32 21.99 -9.22 -1.42
N ASP A 33 22.41 -8.88 -2.63
CA ASP A 33 22.86 -7.54 -3.00
C ASP A 33 21.71 -6.52 -3.05
N GLN A 34 20.49 -6.92 -3.45
CA GLN A 34 19.30 -6.07 -3.39
C GLN A 34 18.86 -5.81 -1.95
N VAL A 35 19.02 -6.80 -1.06
CA VAL A 35 18.72 -6.66 0.37
C VAL A 35 19.68 -5.67 1.03
N LYS A 36 20.97 -5.70 0.66
CA LYS A 36 21.98 -4.77 1.19
C LYS A 36 21.74 -3.32 0.78
N GLU A 37 21.36 -3.07 -0.48
CA GLU A 37 21.03 -1.70 -0.93
C GLU A 37 19.76 -1.17 -0.26
N ALA A 38 18.71 -2.01 -0.11
CA ALA A 38 17.50 -1.64 0.62
C ALA A 38 17.78 -1.32 2.10
N LEU A 39 18.69 -2.08 2.75
CA LEU A 39 19.12 -1.82 4.14
C LEU A 39 19.86 -0.47 4.30
N VAL A 40 20.52 0.04 3.25
CA VAL A 40 21.21 1.34 3.29
C VAL A 40 20.23 2.51 3.12
N LYS A 41 19.14 2.34 2.38
CA LYS A 41 18.11 3.37 2.15
C LYS A 41 17.04 3.39 3.26
N GLY A 42 16.77 2.24 3.88
CA GLY A 42 15.70 2.04 4.87
C GLY A 42 14.38 1.63 4.20
N GLU A 43 13.48 1.01 4.98
CA GLU A 43 12.18 0.54 4.45
C GLU A 43 11.27 1.71 4.04
N PRO A 44 10.47 1.56 2.97
CA PRO A 44 9.44 2.52 2.61
C PRO A 44 8.44 2.72 3.75
N GLU A 45 8.14 3.98 4.09
CA GLU A 45 7.29 4.31 5.22
C GLU A 45 6.38 5.48 4.88
N VAL A 46 5.09 5.35 5.20
CA VAL A 46 4.19 6.51 5.27
C VAL A 46 4.34 7.12 6.66
N ILE A 47 4.77 8.39 6.72
CA ILE A 47 5.05 9.11 7.98
C ILE A 47 3.78 9.75 8.53
N SER A 48 3.04 10.46 7.67
CA SER A 48 1.84 11.18 8.09
C SER A 48 0.82 11.26 6.97
N VAL A 49 -0.46 11.29 7.37
CA VAL A 49 -1.60 11.40 6.46
C VAL A 49 -2.66 12.25 7.13
N VAL A 50 -2.99 13.39 6.51
CA VAL A 50 -3.91 14.39 7.07
C VAL A 50 -4.80 14.98 5.98
N THR A 51 -6.05 15.29 6.35
CA THR A 51 -6.93 16.17 5.56
C THR A 51 -6.58 17.63 5.80
N CYS A 52 -6.70 18.47 4.77
CA CYS A 52 -6.35 19.88 4.83
C CYS A 52 -7.15 20.71 3.81
N LYS A 53 -7.20 22.03 4.01
CA LYS A 53 -7.90 22.94 3.09
C LYS A 53 -7.11 23.22 1.82
N ASN A 54 -5.79 23.18 1.89
CA ASN A 54 -4.92 23.43 0.75
C ASN A 54 -3.56 22.77 0.94
N VAL A 55 -2.69 22.87 -0.07
CA VAL A 55 -1.29 22.41 -0.01
C VAL A 55 -0.34 23.47 -0.55
N ASP A 56 0.92 23.41 -0.12
CA ASP A 56 1.99 24.27 -0.65
C ASP A 56 2.56 23.74 -1.98
N SER A 57 3.60 24.40 -2.50
CA SER A 57 4.26 23.99 -3.75
C SER A 57 4.94 22.61 -3.68
N ASN A 58 5.18 22.09 -2.48
CA ASN A 58 5.77 20.78 -2.24
C ASN A 58 4.71 19.73 -1.91
N HIS A 59 3.42 20.05 -1.99
CA HIS A 59 2.29 19.22 -1.57
C HIS A 59 2.16 19.02 -0.05
N ALA A 60 2.89 19.78 0.77
CA ALA A 60 2.74 19.77 2.22
C ALA A 60 1.42 20.44 2.63
N PRO A 61 0.77 20.00 3.73
CA PRO A 61 -0.56 20.46 4.08
C PRO A 61 -0.55 21.90 4.61
N ILE A 62 -1.54 22.70 4.18
CA ILE A 62 -1.87 24.01 4.72
C ILE A 62 -3.28 23.95 5.33
N ASP A 63 -3.45 24.49 6.53
CA ASP A 63 -4.71 24.48 7.29
C ASP A 63 -5.26 23.05 7.45
N ILE A 64 -4.51 22.22 8.18
CA ILE A 64 -4.92 20.86 8.55
C ILE A 64 -6.26 20.92 9.30
N THR A 65 -7.24 20.13 8.85
CA THR A 65 -8.58 20.06 9.44
C THR A 65 -9.29 18.79 9.00
N ASP A 66 -10.19 18.29 9.83
CA ASP A 66 -11.19 17.24 9.52
C ASP A 66 -12.62 17.81 9.45
N SER A 67 -12.76 19.14 9.55
CA SER A 67 -14.03 19.82 9.38
C SER A 67 -13.93 20.96 8.38
N PHE A 68 -14.88 20.98 7.45
CA PHE A 68 -14.96 21.90 6.35
C PHE A 68 -16.31 22.64 6.39
N PRO A 69 -16.32 23.95 6.10
CA PRO A 69 -17.56 24.71 6.09
C PRO A 69 -18.46 24.30 4.92
N ALA A 70 -19.76 24.60 5.04
CA ALA A 70 -20.66 24.55 3.89
C ALA A 70 -20.13 25.42 2.73
N GLY A 71 -20.41 25.03 1.48
CA GLY A 71 -19.84 25.71 0.31
C GLY A 71 -18.43 25.25 -0.10
N THR A 72 -17.79 24.37 0.68
CA THR A 72 -16.51 23.77 0.28
C THR A 72 -16.68 22.98 -1.02
N ASN A 73 -15.77 23.16 -1.98
CA ASN A 73 -15.79 22.47 -3.27
C ASN A 73 -14.49 21.72 -3.61
N SER A 74 -13.46 21.86 -2.77
CA SER A 74 -12.18 21.17 -2.90
C SER A 74 -11.67 20.78 -1.51
N ILE A 75 -11.23 19.53 -1.37
CA ILE A 75 -10.65 18.99 -0.15
C ILE A 75 -9.38 18.21 -0.52
N TYR A 76 -8.34 18.33 0.30
CA TYR A 76 -7.04 17.72 0.07
C TYR A 76 -6.71 16.70 1.16
N ILE A 77 -5.96 15.68 0.76
CA ILE A 77 -5.19 14.81 1.66
C ILE A 77 -3.73 14.98 1.30
N SER A 78 -2.91 15.33 2.28
CA SER A 78 -1.46 15.33 2.15
C SER A 78 -0.88 14.09 2.83
N VAL A 79 -0.01 13.39 2.10
CA VAL A 79 0.69 12.19 2.53
C VAL A 79 2.17 12.52 2.58
N GLN A 80 2.78 12.43 3.75
CA GLN A 80 4.23 12.46 3.89
C GLN A 80 4.78 11.04 3.89
N PHE A 81 5.83 10.80 3.12
CA PHE A 81 6.44 9.48 2.99
C PHE A 81 7.97 9.55 2.99
N LYS A 82 8.60 8.44 3.36
CA LYS A 82 10.04 8.25 3.39
C LYS A 82 10.43 7.01 2.59
N ASN A 83 11.59 7.09 1.94
CA ASN A 83 12.27 5.96 1.30
C ASN A 83 11.46 5.21 0.23
N PHE A 84 10.44 5.85 -0.34
CA PHE A 84 9.65 5.26 -1.40
C PHE A 84 10.51 4.98 -2.63
N THR A 85 10.09 3.98 -3.37
CA THR A 85 10.67 3.52 -4.63
C THR A 85 9.65 3.64 -5.75
N ILE A 86 10.09 3.50 -6.99
CA ILE A 86 9.17 3.47 -8.15
C ILE A 86 8.17 2.30 -8.16
N SER A 87 8.36 1.30 -7.28
CA SER A 87 7.42 0.18 -7.08
C SER A 87 6.43 0.41 -5.95
N ASP A 88 6.56 1.50 -5.20
CA ASP A 88 5.62 1.85 -4.13
C ASP A 88 4.39 2.55 -4.70
N HIS A 89 3.23 2.24 -4.13
CA HIS A 89 1.94 2.69 -4.64
C HIS A 89 1.08 3.23 -3.50
N LEU A 90 0.57 4.45 -3.68
CA LEU A 90 -0.49 5.01 -2.86
C LEU A 90 -1.79 5.01 -3.66
N SER A 91 -2.90 4.76 -3.00
CA SER A 91 -4.22 5.08 -3.55
C SER A 91 -5.15 5.60 -2.48
N VAL A 92 -6.13 6.39 -2.89
CA VAL A 92 -7.17 6.90 -2.02
C VAL A 92 -8.54 6.65 -2.63
N ILE A 93 -9.47 6.18 -1.81
CA ILE A 93 -10.88 6.02 -2.15
C ILE A 93 -11.69 6.97 -1.27
N TRP A 94 -12.39 7.90 -1.91
CA TRP A 94 -13.22 8.90 -1.24
C TRP A 94 -14.67 8.42 -1.21
N THR A 95 -15.28 8.41 -0.04
CA THR A 95 -16.67 7.93 0.13
C THR A 95 -17.49 8.96 0.88
N TYR A 96 -18.71 9.23 0.38
CA TYR A 96 -19.73 9.95 1.13
C TYR A 96 -20.50 8.95 2.01
N LEU A 97 -20.30 9.03 3.33
CA LEU A 97 -20.72 7.97 4.26
C LEU A 97 -22.24 7.89 4.43
N ASP A 98 -22.95 9.00 4.32
CA ASP A 98 -24.40 9.02 4.50
C ASP A 98 -25.14 8.22 3.43
N THR A 99 -24.58 8.15 2.22
CA THR A 99 -25.13 7.36 1.10
C THR A 99 -24.29 6.13 0.75
N LYS A 100 -23.12 5.97 1.39
CA LYS A 100 -22.08 4.98 1.05
C LYS A 100 -21.62 5.05 -0.40
N LYS A 101 -21.75 6.22 -1.03
CA LYS A 101 -21.36 6.42 -2.43
C LYS A 101 -19.87 6.72 -2.53
N GLU A 102 -19.16 5.94 -3.34
CA GLU A 102 -17.81 6.29 -3.77
C GLU A 102 -17.87 7.54 -4.67
N LEU A 103 -17.07 8.55 -4.31
CA LEU A 103 -17.00 9.81 -5.04
C LEU A 103 -15.87 9.81 -6.06
N SER A 104 -14.74 9.19 -5.71
CA SER A 104 -13.53 9.16 -6.51
C SER A 104 -12.56 8.10 -5.99
N ALA A 105 -11.81 7.51 -6.91
CA ALA A 105 -10.62 6.72 -6.61
C ALA A 105 -9.42 7.32 -7.35
N GLN A 106 -8.30 7.49 -6.67
CA GLN A 106 -7.07 8.08 -7.22
C GLN A 106 -5.87 7.24 -6.80
N SER A 107 -4.81 7.25 -7.62
CA SER A 107 -3.57 6.54 -7.34
C SER A 107 -2.35 7.39 -7.66
N PHE A 108 -1.26 7.06 -6.99
CA PHE A 108 0.05 7.68 -7.16
C PHE A 108 1.14 6.63 -7.08
N THR A 109 2.08 6.75 -8.01
CA THR A 109 3.34 6.00 -8.03
C THR A 109 4.47 7.01 -8.21
N PRO A 110 5.51 6.99 -7.37
CA PRO A 110 6.68 7.86 -7.57
C PRO A 110 7.33 7.60 -8.93
N SER A 111 7.72 8.66 -9.63
CA SER A 111 8.52 8.55 -10.86
C SER A 111 10.00 8.28 -10.58
N LEU A 112 10.44 8.56 -9.35
CA LEU A 112 11.79 8.38 -8.86
C LEU A 112 11.74 7.96 -7.39
N ASP A 113 12.76 7.23 -6.97
CA ASP A 113 13.03 6.91 -5.58
C ASP A 113 13.20 8.17 -4.73
N GLY A 114 12.56 8.24 -3.56
CA GLY A 114 12.67 9.42 -2.73
C GLY A 114 11.78 9.48 -1.49
N SER A 115 11.82 10.64 -0.84
CA SER A 115 10.99 11.00 0.30
C SER A 115 10.37 12.37 0.03
N GLY A 116 9.23 12.66 0.62
CA GLY A 116 8.57 13.95 0.43
C GLY A 116 7.09 13.91 0.76
N TYR A 117 6.35 14.76 0.06
CA TYR A 117 4.90 14.83 0.16
C TYR A 117 4.26 14.53 -1.19
N HIS A 118 3.08 13.94 -1.13
CA HIS A 118 2.15 13.87 -2.25
C HIS A 118 0.76 14.25 -1.77
N SER A 119 0.00 14.97 -2.59
CA SER A 119 -1.36 15.36 -2.25
C SER A 119 -2.36 14.75 -3.23
N PHE A 120 -3.39 14.12 -2.69
CA PHE A 120 -4.62 13.82 -3.42
C PHE A 120 -5.63 14.94 -3.18
N ASN A 121 -6.46 15.23 -4.16
CA ASN A 121 -7.55 16.17 -3.97
C ASN A 121 -8.82 15.67 -4.62
N ILE A 122 -9.96 15.96 -4.00
CA ILE A 122 -11.26 15.79 -4.63
C ILE A 122 -11.87 17.16 -4.85
N LYS A 123 -12.29 17.40 -6.10
CA LYS A 123 -13.02 18.60 -6.50
C LYS A 123 -14.34 18.19 -7.12
N ILE A 124 -15.39 18.88 -6.75
CA ILE A 124 -16.73 18.71 -7.32
C ILE A 124 -17.18 20.05 -7.89
N ALA A 125 -18.00 20.00 -8.94
CA ALA A 125 -18.36 21.19 -9.71
C ALA A 125 -19.18 22.22 -8.90
N SER A 126 -19.99 21.72 -7.97
CA SER A 126 -20.76 22.50 -7.01
C SER A 126 -20.03 22.53 -5.65
N GLU A 127 -20.78 22.52 -4.55
CA GLU A 127 -20.30 22.28 -3.19
C GLU A 127 -20.48 20.82 -2.76
N PHE A 128 -19.74 20.41 -1.73
CA PHE A 128 -19.90 19.10 -1.09
C PHE A 128 -21.24 19.06 -0.37
N PRO A 129 -22.03 17.97 -0.54
CA PRO A 129 -23.17 17.73 0.33
C PRO A 129 -22.78 17.86 1.81
N ILE A 130 -23.64 18.45 2.62
CA ILE A 130 -23.44 18.46 4.07
C ILE A 130 -23.50 17.01 4.56
N GLY A 131 -22.53 16.61 5.37
CA GLY A 131 -22.51 15.27 5.95
C GLY A 131 -21.11 14.76 6.25
N LYS A 132 -21.02 13.43 6.41
CA LYS A 132 -19.80 12.72 6.79
C LYS A 132 -19.14 12.04 5.60
N TYR A 133 -17.83 12.03 5.60
CA TYR A 133 -17.02 11.47 4.55
C TYR A 133 -15.89 10.63 5.11
N SER A 134 -15.42 9.70 4.29
CA SER A 134 -14.16 9.01 4.54
C SER A 134 -13.25 9.08 3.33
N ALA A 135 -11.95 8.99 3.60
CA ALA A 135 -10.93 8.75 2.61
C ALA A 135 -10.02 7.62 3.09
N GLU A 136 -10.10 6.48 2.41
CA GLU A 136 -9.31 5.29 2.68
C GLU A 136 -8.01 5.36 1.88
N LEU A 137 -6.89 5.62 2.56
CA LEU A 137 -5.56 5.56 1.98
C LEU A 137 -5.05 4.12 2.04
N LYS A 138 -4.60 3.60 0.90
CA LYS A 138 -3.91 2.33 0.77
C LYS A 138 -2.45 2.54 0.43
N PHE A 139 -1.59 1.71 1.01
CA PHE A 139 -0.19 1.60 0.66
C PHE A 139 0.08 0.18 0.15
N ASN A 140 0.57 0.07 -1.08
CA ASN A 140 0.82 -1.21 -1.77
C ASN A 140 -0.39 -2.18 -1.78
N GLY A 141 -1.60 -1.61 -1.89
CA GLY A 141 -2.86 -2.35 -1.95
C GLY A 141 -3.51 -2.66 -0.61
N GLU A 142 -2.78 -2.49 0.50
CA GLU A 142 -3.30 -2.68 1.85
C GLU A 142 -3.82 -1.37 2.44
N VAL A 143 -4.91 -1.42 3.19
CA VAL A 143 -5.45 -0.24 3.88
C VAL A 143 -4.44 0.19 4.94
N TYR A 144 -3.87 1.38 4.74
CA TYR A 144 -2.93 1.97 5.68
C TYR A 144 -3.65 2.83 6.71
N LYS A 145 -4.56 3.70 6.27
CA LYS A 145 -5.32 4.60 7.16
C LYS A 145 -6.62 5.03 6.51
N THR A 146 -7.67 5.13 7.33
CA THR A 146 -8.93 5.78 6.94
C THR A 146 -9.03 7.11 7.68
N LEU A 147 -9.22 8.19 6.92
CA LEU A 147 -9.50 9.53 7.46
C LEU A 147 -11.00 9.75 7.40
N GLU A 148 -11.59 10.23 8.50
CA GLU A 148 -12.99 10.67 8.53
C GLU A 148 -13.01 12.20 8.62
N PHE A 149 -13.92 12.85 7.89
CA PHE A 149 -14.09 14.30 7.92
C PHE A 149 -15.54 14.70 7.68
N THR A 150 -15.85 15.97 7.96
CA THR A 150 -17.21 16.53 7.89
C THR A 150 -17.27 17.77 7.01
N VAL A 151 -18.40 17.96 6.34
CA VAL A 151 -18.72 19.20 5.62
C VAL A 151 -20.03 19.76 6.19
N GLY A 152 -20.04 21.06 6.51
CA GLY A 152 -21.25 21.79 6.89
C GLY A 152 -21.29 22.37 8.31
N GLN A 153 -20.12 22.59 8.94
CA GLN A 153 -20.03 23.40 10.17
C GLN A 153 -20.06 24.90 9.88
#